data_AF-A0A0F6SEF4-F1
#
_entry.id   AF-A0A0F6SEF4-F1
#
_cell.length_a   1.000
_cell.length_b   1.000
_cell.length_c   1.000
_cell.angle_alpha   90.00
_cell.angle_beta   90.00
_cell.angle_gamma   90.00
#
_symmetry.space_group_name_H-M   'P 1'
#
loop_
_entity.id
_entity.type
_entity.pdbx_description
1 polymer ?
#
loop_
_entity_poly.entity_id
_entity_poly.type
_entity_poly.pdbx_seq_one_letter_code
_entity_poly.pdbx_strand_id
1 'polypeptide(L)'
;MTTMERAPAIDTRFPFGPPRGWFAVAFSEELGSGAPLRLRYFGRELVAFRGESGRAFVTDAYCPHLGAHLGHGGTIVGETIRCPFHGWRFEGDGRCAAIPYSDRVPPKAKLGALPTLEQDGVIHVFHDPEGDTPWPLPALDAEGWTPGRSIVWRGLATHPQEVFENTVDTAHIGPVHDGRGARLLSAPRRDGERMEVELEFQAPGDVVGMPEQINDVHLHVSLRGLGHVVVHTHVRNVGVRARQRIYATPVDAHTIDIRAVVHVRVSEDAAFTRELDEIFYTAYVEDFAKDFPIWENKRYLVRPGLAKGDGPIGVYRRWCEQFYTTAQLDPTAQLDPTAAADVPLSALRASAQRMNVVAPVRERVLALIDAVRTRVRAPEPARDDAASVPTAAITAPSTRRVSSVDEYVETLGERFVPAAARGVDAVFQWELAGAQGAVFHAHVSDGRVLVRRGAHEQPTVALVMEADDYVRVVNGELDGTWAFTHGRGKVRGSLSAAMKMRALFPA
;
A
#
# COMPACT_ATOMS: atom_id res chain seq x y z
N MET A 1 -48.17 -14.19 -31.12
CA MET A 1 -47.38 -14.19 -29.88
C MET A 1 -45.95 -14.52 -30.24
N THR A 2 -45.16 -13.50 -30.51
CA THR A 2 -43.75 -13.62 -30.87
C THR A 2 -42.97 -13.91 -29.60
N THR A 3 -42.32 -15.07 -29.54
CA THR A 3 -41.36 -15.42 -28.50
C THR A 3 -40.26 -14.36 -28.46
N MET A 4 -40.18 -13.62 -27.36
CA MET A 4 -39.02 -12.79 -27.08
C MET A 4 -37.82 -13.73 -26.88
N GLU A 5 -36.95 -13.82 -27.88
CA GLU A 5 -35.60 -14.35 -27.70
C GLU A 5 -34.96 -13.55 -26.56
N ARG A 6 -34.62 -14.25 -25.46
CA ARG A 6 -33.78 -13.68 -24.41
C ARG A 6 -32.45 -13.33 -25.06
N ALA A 7 -32.04 -12.06 -24.96
CA ALA A 7 -30.69 -11.65 -25.31
C ALA A 7 -29.68 -12.56 -24.57
N PRO A 8 -28.58 -12.98 -25.21
CA PRO A 8 -27.58 -13.83 -24.57
C PRO A 8 -27.07 -13.15 -23.29
N ALA A 9 -27.00 -13.90 -22.19
CA ALA A 9 -26.38 -13.42 -20.95
C ALA A 9 -24.95 -12.97 -21.26
N ILE A 10 -24.58 -11.77 -20.79
CA ILE A 10 -23.21 -11.29 -20.91
C ILE A 10 -22.41 -12.03 -19.83
N ASP A 11 -21.47 -12.86 -20.26
CA ASP A 11 -20.58 -13.69 -19.43
C ASP A 11 -19.53 -12.83 -18.70
N THR A 12 -19.97 -11.83 -17.94
CA THR A 12 -19.08 -10.94 -17.20
C THR A 12 -19.54 -10.76 -15.75
N ARG A 13 -18.57 -10.86 -14.83
CA ARG A 13 -18.76 -10.63 -13.39
C ARG A 13 -19.07 -9.15 -13.08
N PHE A 14 -18.65 -8.25 -13.95
CA PHE A 14 -18.84 -6.81 -13.84
C PHE A 14 -19.63 -6.30 -15.06
N PRO A 15 -20.57 -5.34 -14.89
CA PRO A 15 -21.38 -4.82 -16.00
C PRO A 15 -20.62 -3.84 -16.90
N PHE A 16 -19.37 -3.51 -16.57
CA PHE A 16 -18.56 -2.50 -17.24
C PHE A 16 -17.19 -3.08 -17.65
N GLY A 17 -16.67 -2.58 -18.77
CA GLY A 17 -15.31 -2.88 -19.23
C GLY A 17 -14.26 -1.98 -18.57
N PRO A 18 -13.03 -1.93 -19.10
CA PRO A 18 -11.99 -1.08 -18.54
C PRO A 18 -12.38 0.41 -18.57
N PRO A 19 -12.20 1.17 -17.48
CA PRO A 19 -12.57 2.59 -17.43
C PRO A 19 -11.61 3.45 -18.24
N ARG A 20 -12.04 4.65 -18.64
CA ARG A 20 -11.15 5.68 -19.16
C ARG A 20 -10.30 6.27 -18.03
N GLY A 21 -9.03 6.56 -18.31
CA GLY A 21 -8.14 7.25 -17.39
C GLY A 21 -6.68 6.84 -17.45
N TRP A 22 -5.90 7.38 -16.52
CA TRP A 22 -4.48 7.02 -16.34
C TRP A 22 -4.33 5.74 -15.53
N PHE A 23 -3.50 4.82 -16.04
CA PHE A 23 -3.20 3.55 -15.40
C PHE A 23 -1.70 3.26 -15.42
N ALA A 24 -1.15 2.77 -14.31
CA ALA A 24 0.24 2.35 -14.25
C ALA A 24 0.42 0.96 -14.86
N VAL A 25 1.30 0.84 -15.86
CA VAL A 25 1.56 -0.42 -16.57
C VAL A 25 2.90 -1.05 -16.21
N ALA A 26 3.84 -0.25 -15.69
CA ALA A 26 5.15 -0.66 -15.21
C ALA A 26 5.75 0.40 -14.26
N PHE A 27 6.67 0.00 -13.39
CA PHE A 27 7.63 0.92 -12.79
C PHE A 27 8.70 1.28 -13.83
N SER A 28 9.24 2.49 -13.76
CA SER A 28 10.26 2.98 -14.70
C SER A 28 11.48 2.07 -14.81
N GLU A 29 11.88 1.48 -13.69
CA GLU A 29 13.02 0.54 -13.59
C GLU A 29 12.77 -0.82 -14.27
N GLU A 30 11.50 -1.21 -14.48
CA GLU A 30 11.17 -2.43 -15.23
C GLU A 30 11.47 -2.27 -16.73
N LEU A 31 11.55 -1.02 -17.22
CA LEU A 31 11.86 -0.70 -18.62
C LEU A 31 13.32 -0.23 -18.77
N GLY A 32 14.21 -1.20 -18.97
CA GLY A 32 15.62 -0.96 -19.25
C GLY A 32 15.87 -0.29 -20.62
N SER A 33 17.12 0.11 -20.84
CA SER A 33 17.56 0.66 -22.13
C SER A 33 17.74 -0.45 -23.18
N GLY A 34 17.24 -0.24 -24.40
CA GLY A 34 17.56 -1.06 -25.57
C GLY A 34 16.75 -2.35 -25.75
N ALA A 35 15.98 -2.78 -24.76
CA ALA A 35 15.09 -3.94 -24.87
C ALA A 35 13.62 -3.53 -24.62
N PRO A 36 12.66 -4.02 -25.43
CA PRO A 36 11.24 -3.79 -25.18
C PRO A 36 10.74 -4.64 -24.00
N LEU A 37 9.79 -4.09 -23.26
CA LEU A 37 9.05 -4.77 -22.19
C LEU A 37 7.69 -5.23 -22.70
N ARG A 38 7.37 -6.52 -22.52
CA ARG A 38 6.06 -7.09 -22.87
C ARG A 38 5.05 -6.78 -21.78
N LEU A 39 3.85 -6.37 -22.18
CA LEU A 39 2.76 -5.98 -21.28
C LEU A 39 1.45 -6.58 -21.78
N ARG A 40 0.50 -6.84 -20.88
CA ARG A 40 -0.87 -7.25 -21.23
C ARG A 40 -1.85 -6.47 -20.37
N TYR A 41 -2.60 -5.56 -20.97
CA TYR A 41 -3.61 -4.75 -20.28
C TYR A 41 -4.78 -4.41 -21.20
N PHE A 42 -5.93 -4.13 -20.61
CA PHE A 42 -7.16 -3.80 -21.34
C PHE A 42 -7.55 -4.87 -22.37
N GLY A 43 -7.23 -6.15 -22.10
CA GLY A 43 -7.44 -7.27 -23.01
C GLY A 43 -6.52 -7.29 -24.24
N ARG A 44 -5.46 -6.48 -24.27
CA ARG A 44 -4.53 -6.32 -25.40
C ARG A 44 -3.11 -6.71 -25.02
N GLU A 45 -2.39 -7.30 -25.96
CA GLU A 45 -0.93 -7.42 -25.90
C GLU A 45 -0.30 -6.08 -26.29
N LEU A 46 0.49 -5.54 -25.39
CA LEU A 46 1.15 -4.24 -25.50
C LEU A 46 2.67 -4.42 -25.40
N VAL A 47 3.39 -3.44 -25.93
CA VAL A 47 4.84 -3.36 -25.80
C VAL A 47 5.23 -1.96 -25.34
N ALA A 48 5.99 -1.91 -24.25
CA ALA A 48 6.68 -0.70 -23.83
C ALA A 48 8.11 -0.70 -24.36
N PHE A 49 8.59 0.45 -24.80
CA PHE A 49 9.99 0.62 -25.19
C PHE A 49 10.51 2.00 -24.84
N ARG A 50 11.82 2.08 -24.62
CA ARG A 50 12.52 3.33 -24.30
C ARG A 50 13.37 3.75 -25.48
N GLY A 51 13.08 4.92 -26.05
CA GLY A 51 13.89 5.52 -27.10
C GLY A 51 15.29 5.89 -26.60
N GLU A 52 16.22 6.17 -27.51
CA GLU A 52 17.58 6.61 -27.17
C GLU A 52 17.59 7.95 -26.42
N SER A 53 16.56 8.78 -26.58
CA SER A 53 16.31 9.99 -25.77
C SER A 53 16.02 9.71 -24.30
N GLY A 54 15.75 8.44 -23.94
CA GLY A 54 15.29 8.03 -22.64
C GLY A 54 13.77 8.07 -22.46
N ARG A 55 13.00 8.56 -23.44
CA ARG A 55 11.53 8.62 -23.35
C ARG A 55 10.90 7.23 -23.49
N ALA A 56 9.97 6.91 -22.60
CA ALA A 56 9.16 5.70 -22.67
C ALA A 56 7.93 5.87 -23.57
N PHE A 57 7.59 4.80 -24.30
CA PHE A 57 6.42 4.70 -25.16
C PHE A 57 5.72 3.36 -24.96
N VAL A 58 4.39 3.34 -25.11
CA VAL A 58 3.58 2.11 -25.06
C VAL A 58 2.68 2.03 -26.29
N THR A 59 2.78 0.91 -27.00
CA THR A 59 2.04 0.64 -28.25
C THR A 59 1.48 -0.78 -28.26
N ASP A 60 0.63 -1.10 -29.23
CA ASP A 60 0.25 -2.48 -29.54
C ASP A 60 1.50 -3.35 -29.79
N ALA A 61 1.47 -4.59 -29.30
CA ALA A 61 2.62 -5.48 -29.41
C ALA A 61 2.79 -6.09 -30.80
N TYR A 62 1.73 -6.23 -31.60
CA TYR A 62 1.77 -6.98 -32.85
C TYR A 62 2.00 -6.07 -34.06
N CYS A 63 3.06 -6.37 -34.82
CA CYS A 63 3.40 -5.63 -36.03
C CYS A 63 2.30 -5.73 -37.09
N PRO A 64 1.81 -4.61 -37.66
CA PRO A 64 0.72 -4.60 -38.63
C PRO A 64 1.11 -5.18 -40.00
N HIS A 65 2.39 -5.55 -40.19
CA HIS A 65 2.84 -6.23 -41.40
C HIS A 65 2.30 -7.67 -41.47
N LEU A 66 2.78 -8.55 -40.59
CA LEU A 66 2.44 -9.98 -40.57
C LEU A 66 2.30 -10.53 -39.14
N GLY A 67 2.00 -9.68 -38.15
CA GLY A 67 1.63 -10.10 -36.80
C GLY A 67 2.81 -10.53 -35.91
N ALA A 68 4.06 -10.19 -36.24
CA ALA A 68 5.18 -10.47 -35.35
C ALA A 68 5.06 -9.67 -34.03
N HIS A 69 5.25 -10.34 -32.89
CA HIS A 69 5.26 -9.67 -31.59
C HIS A 69 6.55 -8.86 -31.41
N LEU A 70 6.44 -7.53 -31.35
CA LEU A 70 7.56 -6.59 -31.25
C LEU A 70 8.38 -6.78 -29.97
N GLY A 71 7.71 -7.09 -28.85
CA GLY A 71 8.39 -7.43 -27.60
C GLY A 71 9.10 -8.80 -27.56
N HIS A 72 9.13 -9.56 -28.66
CA HIS A 72 9.83 -10.85 -28.74
C HIS A 72 11.01 -10.75 -29.72
N GLY A 73 12.09 -10.11 -29.27
CA GLY A 73 13.31 -9.91 -30.06
C GLY A 73 13.37 -8.60 -30.86
N GLY A 74 12.37 -7.72 -30.72
CA GLY A 74 12.47 -6.37 -31.25
C GLY A 74 13.59 -5.58 -30.57
N THR A 75 14.15 -4.62 -31.29
CA THR A 75 15.29 -3.82 -30.84
C THR A 75 14.97 -2.34 -30.96
N ILE A 76 15.61 -1.49 -30.15
CA ILE A 76 15.42 -0.04 -30.24
C ILE A 76 16.41 0.54 -31.24
N VAL A 77 15.95 1.46 -32.08
CA VAL A 77 16.77 2.24 -33.01
C VAL A 77 16.30 3.69 -32.99
N GLY A 78 17.08 4.60 -32.40
CA GLY A 78 16.65 5.97 -32.13
C GLY A 78 15.39 6.00 -31.25
N GLU A 79 14.34 6.69 -31.73
CA GLU A 79 13.04 6.78 -31.05
C GLU A 79 12.04 5.72 -31.53
N THR A 80 12.52 4.65 -32.17
CA THR A 80 11.67 3.64 -32.82
C THR A 80 11.92 2.24 -32.29
N ILE A 81 10.87 1.42 -32.27
CA ILE A 81 10.99 -0.02 -32.11
C ILE A 81 11.10 -0.71 -33.48
N ARG A 82 12.15 -1.50 -33.66
CA ARG A 82 12.40 -2.30 -34.87
C ARG A 82 11.81 -3.70 -34.69
N CYS A 83 10.92 -4.07 -35.60
CA CYS A 83 10.31 -5.40 -35.67
C CYS A 83 11.38 -6.49 -35.92
N PRO A 84 11.38 -7.59 -35.15
CA PRO A 84 12.36 -8.67 -35.28
C PRO A 84 12.26 -9.42 -36.61
N PHE A 85 11.08 -9.41 -37.26
CA PHE A 85 10.85 -10.26 -38.42
C PHE A 85 11.39 -9.63 -39.71
N HIS A 86 10.96 -8.39 -40.01
CA HIS A 86 11.27 -7.73 -41.29
C HIS A 86 11.97 -6.39 -41.12
N GLY A 87 12.33 -6.02 -39.89
CA GLY A 87 13.06 -4.80 -39.58
C GLY A 87 12.28 -3.49 -39.76
N TRP A 88 10.96 -3.55 -39.95
CA TRP A 88 10.09 -2.35 -39.96
C TRP A 88 10.23 -1.60 -38.64
N ARG A 89 10.27 -0.27 -38.69
CA ARG A 89 10.47 0.59 -37.53
C ARG A 89 9.22 1.39 -37.26
N PHE A 90 8.78 1.43 -36.00
CA PHE A 90 7.59 2.15 -35.56
C PHE A 90 7.95 3.16 -34.47
N GLU A 91 7.41 4.36 -34.56
CA GLU A 91 7.58 5.40 -33.54
C GLU A 91 6.62 5.18 -32.35
N GLY A 92 6.84 5.94 -31.29
CA GLY A 92 6.00 5.90 -30.08
C GLY A 92 4.54 6.34 -30.30
N ASP A 93 4.24 7.08 -31.36
CA ASP A 93 2.87 7.43 -31.79
C ASP A 93 2.24 6.36 -32.70
N GLY A 94 2.97 5.27 -32.95
CA GLY A 94 2.58 4.12 -33.74
C GLY A 94 2.84 4.24 -35.25
N ARG A 95 3.31 5.39 -35.75
CA ARG A 95 3.61 5.58 -37.17
C ARG A 95 4.76 4.66 -37.60
N CYS A 96 4.61 3.98 -38.74
CA CYS A 96 5.74 3.29 -39.37
C CYS A 96 6.72 4.32 -39.94
N ALA A 97 7.90 4.41 -39.33
CA ALA A 97 8.95 5.35 -39.69
C ALA A 97 9.78 4.87 -40.88
N ALA A 98 10.06 3.56 -40.96
CA ALA A 98 10.93 3.03 -42.00
C ALA A 98 10.63 1.56 -42.31
N ILE A 99 10.74 1.21 -43.58
CA ILE A 99 10.70 -0.16 -44.09
C ILE A 99 12.04 -0.42 -44.79
N PRO A 100 12.89 -1.36 -44.33
CA PRO A 100 14.27 -1.47 -44.82
C PRO A 100 14.42 -1.70 -46.33
N TYR A 101 13.38 -2.24 -46.97
CA TYR A 101 13.39 -2.67 -48.37
C TYR A 101 12.35 -1.93 -49.24
N SER A 102 11.74 -0.86 -48.75
CA SER A 102 10.75 -0.11 -49.52
C SER A 102 10.69 1.37 -49.11
N ASP A 103 10.65 2.24 -50.12
CA ASP A 103 10.46 3.69 -49.93
C ASP A 103 9.00 4.08 -49.71
N ARG A 104 8.05 3.14 -49.83
CA ARG A 104 6.61 3.40 -49.69
C ARG A 104 6.03 2.70 -48.46
N VAL A 105 5.59 3.50 -47.50
CA VAL A 105 4.87 3.01 -46.31
C VAL A 105 3.38 2.80 -46.65
N PRO A 106 2.83 1.58 -46.46
CA PRO A 106 1.40 1.33 -46.67
C PRO A 106 0.54 2.12 -45.67
N PRO A 107 -0.66 2.60 -46.04
CA PRO A 107 -1.52 3.37 -45.12
C PRO A 107 -1.93 2.61 -43.85
N LYS A 108 -2.00 1.27 -43.91
CA LYS A 108 -2.32 0.40 -42.77
C LYS A 108 -1.13 0.10 -41.85
N ALA A 109 0.07 0.56 -42.19
CA ALA A 109 1.29 0.34 -41.41
C ALA A 109 1.35 1.27 -40.18
N LYS A 110 0.43 1.07 -39.23
CA LYS A 110 0.35 1.86 -38.01
C LYS A 110 0.00 0.96 -36.82
N LEU A 111 0.71 1.14 -35.71
CA LEU A 111 0.35 0.56 -34.41
C LEU A 111 -0.67 1.44 -33.70
N GLY A 112 -1.54 0.87 -32.88
CA GLY A 112 -2.21 1.65 -31.85
C GLY A 112 -1.19 2.08 -30.80
N ALA A 113 -1.09 3.39 -30.56
CA ALA A 113 -0.27 3.95 -29.50
C ALA A 113 -1.16 4.45 -28.37
N LEU A 114 -0.72 4.24 -27.13
CA LEU A 114 -1.38 4.80 -25.96
C LEU A 114 -0.62 6.05 -25.50
N PRO A 115 -1.32 7.18 -25.19
CA PRO A 115 -0.67 8.32 -24.57
C PRO A 115 0.07 7.86 -23.32
N THR A 116 1.39 8.07 -23.31
CA THR A 116 2.30 7.53 -22.31
C THR A 116 2.91 8.68 -21.51
N LEU A 117 2.90 8.56 -20.18
CA LEU A 117 3.53 9.49 -19.25
C LEU A 117 4.40 8.71 -18.27
N GLU A 118 5.70 8.97 -18.29
CA GLU A 118 6.63 8.49 -17.27
C GLU A 118 6.86 9.57 -16.24
N GLN A 119 6.40 9.35 -15.01
CA GLN A 119 6.46 10.32 -13.92
C GLN A 119 6.50 9.61 -12.57
N ASP A 120 7.20 10.19 -11.60
CA ASP A 120 7.31 9.69 -10.22
C ASP A 120 7.76 8.21 -10.13
N GLY A 121 8.62 7.78 -11.07
CA GLY A 121 9.14 6.40 -11.15
C GLY A 121 8.15 5.38 -11.72
N VAL A 122 7.07 5.82 -12.36
CA VAL A 122 6.00 4.97 -12.88
C VAL A 122 5.70 5.32 -14.34
N ILE A 123 5.52 4.30 -15.18
CA ILE A 123 5.07 4.43 -16.57
C ILE A 123 3.55 4.28 -16.58
N HIS A 124 2.87 5.39 -16.88
CA HIS A 124 1.42 5.46 -17.02
C HIS A 124 1.02 5.46 -18.50
N VAL A 125 -0.11 4.85 -18.79
CA VAL A 125 -0.81 5.01 -20.06
C VAL A 125 -2.20 5.57 -19.83
N PHE A 126 -2.67 6.40 -20.76
CA PHE A 126 -4.06 6.82 -20.78
C PHE A 126 -4.86 5.83 -21.63
N HIS A 127 -5.82 5.15 -21.03
CA HIS A 127 -6.79 4.32 -21.72
C HIS A 127 -8.07 5.13 -21.91
N ASP A 128 -8.59 5.16 -23.13
CA ASP A 128 -9.93 5.67 -23.41
C ASP A 128 -10.48 4.98 -24.67
N PRO A 129 -11.62 4.27 -24.57
CA PRO A 129 -12.29 3.68 -25.72
C PRO A 129 -12.74 4.70 -26.79
N GLU A 130 -12.97 5.97 -26.41
CA GLU A 130 -13.47 7.01 -27.32
C GLU A 130 -12.35 7.88 -27.91
N GLY A 131 -11.14 7.80 -27.36
CA GLY A 131 -9.96 8.50 -27.88
C GLY A 131 -9.87 9.98 -27.51
N ASP A 132 -10.45 10.39 -26.38
CA ASP A 132 -10.34 11.75 -25.85
C ASP A 132 -8.92 12.09 -25.40
N THR A 133 -8.69 13.39 -25.18
CA THR A 133 -7.41 13.90 -24.70
C THR A 133 -7.21 13.52 -23.22
N PRO A 134 -6.03 12.99 -22.82
CA PRO A 134 -5.73 12.73 -21.43
C PRO A 134 -5.83 13.98 -20.55
N TRP A 135 -6.48 13.87 -19.39
CA TRP A 135 -6.44 14.93 -18.39
C TRP A 135 -5.04 15.03 -17.75
N PRO A 136 -4.65 16.19 -17.18
CA PRO A 136 -3.36 16.31 -16.52
C PRO A 136 -3.20 15.36 -15.33
N LEU A 137 -2.00 14.77 -15.20
CA LEU A 137 -1.57 14.01 -14.03
C LEU A 137 -0.40 14.76 -13.35
N PRO A 138 -0.66 15.58 -12.32
CA PRO A 138 0.38 16.38 -11.67
C PRO A 138 1.47 15.52 -11.03
N ALA A 139 2.72 15.98 -11.10
CA ALA A 139 3.83 15.38 -10.37
C ALA A 139 3.61 15.49 -8.86
N LEU A 140 4.04 14.47 -8.14
CA LEU A 140 3.97 14.45 -6.69
C LEU A 140 5.20 15.10 -6.08
N ASP A 141 5.00 15.83 -4.98
CA ASP A 141 6.10 16.40 -4.22
C ASP A 141 6.96 15.28 -3.59
N ALA A 142 8.24 15.22 -3.96
CA ALA A 142 9.19 14.26 -3.40
C ALA A 142 9.89 14.80 -2.15
N GLU A 143 9.82 16.10 -1.88
CA GLU A 143 10.58 16.75 -0.82
C GLU A 143 10.20 16.18 0.56
N GLY A 144 11.19 15.70 1.31
CA GLY A 144 11.03 15.16 2.66
C GLY A 144 10.29 13.82 2.74
N TRP A 145 10.13 13.08 1.63
CA TRP A 145 9.63 11.72 1.61
C TRP A 145 10.76 10.72 1.33
N THR A 146 10.67 9.49 1.82
CA THR A 146 11.57 8.41 1.40
C THR A 146 11.39 8.13 -0.10
N PRO A 147 12.39 7.55 -0.80
CA PRO A 147 12.25 7.15 -2.21
C PRO A 147 11.03 6.26 -2.47
N GLY A 148 10.62 5.52 -1.44
CA GLY A 148 9.44 4.67 -1.41
C GLY A 148 9.75 3.24 -1.82
N ARG A 149 8.97 2.31 -1.27
CA ARG A 149 9.09 0.87 -1.54
C ARG A 149 7.95 0.41 -2.40
N SER A 150 8.29 -0.23 -3.51
CA SER A 150 7.33 -0.70 -4.50
C SER A 150 6.83 -2.11 -4.19
N ILE A 151 5.61 -2.41 -4.63
CA ILE A 151 5.03 -3.74 -4.64
C ILE A 151 4.07 -3.90 -5.82
N VAL A 152 3.96 -5.13 -6.33
CA VAL A 152 3.00 -5.50 -7.38
C VAL A 152 2.27 -6.77 -6.99
N TRP A 153 0.94 -6.73 -7.05
CA TRP A 153 0.04 -7.89 -7.00
C TRP A 153 -0.58 -8.08 -8.37
N ARG A 154 -0.40 -9.26 -8.97
CA ARG A 154 -0.83 -9.53 -10.34
C ARG A 154 -2.00 -10.49 -10.41
N GLY A 155 -2.93 -10.20 -11.31
CA GLY A 155 -4.05 -11.08 -11.66
C GLY A 155 -5.10 -11.23 -10.55
N LEU A 156 -5.36 -10.18 -9.77
CA LEU A 156 -6.46 -10.17 -8.81
C LEU A 156 -7.79 -10.20 -9.57
N ALA A 157 -8.66 -11.15 -9.24
CA ALA A 157 -9.97 -11.29 -9.87
C ALA A 157 -10.97 -10.25 -9.35
N THR A 158 -10.78 -8.98 -9.73
CA THR A 158 -11.65 -7.86 -9.34
C THR A 158 -11.60 -6.75 -10.39
N HIS A 159 -12.24 -5.62 -10.11
CA HIS A 159 -12.27 -4.42 -10.96
C HIS A 159 -11.79 -3.18 -10.19
N PRO A 160 -11.12 -2.19 -10.81
CA PRO A 160 -10.60 -1.03 -10.06
C PRO A 160 -11.68 -0.23 -9.31
N GLN A 161 -12.90 -0.16 -9.87
CA GLN A 161 -14.04 0.44 -9.18
C GLN A 161 -14.35 -0.24 -7.83
N GLU A 162 -14.22 -1.56 -7.75
CA GLU A 162 -14.50 -2.32 -6.52
C GLU A 162 -13.41 -2.08 -5.47
N VAL A 163 -12.15 -2.00 -5.91
CA VAL A 163 -11.00 -1.70 -5.03
C VAL A 163 -11.15 -0.34 -4.39
N PHE A 164 -11.49 0.69 -5.18
CA PHE A 164 -11.56 2.05 -4.67
C PHE A 164 -12.90 2.42 -4.03
N GLU A 165 -13.93 1.56 -4.13
CA GLU A 165 -15.16 1.68 -3.34
C GLU A 165 -14.87 1.60 -1.83
N ASN A 166 -13.85 0.83 -1.42
CA ASN A 166 -13.34 0.79 -0.05
C ASN A 166 -13.01 2.19 0.51
N THR A 167 -12.69 3.17 -0.34
CA THR A 167 -12.37 4.55 0.11
C THR A 167 -13.55 5.22 0.82
N VAL A 168 -14.78 4.89 0.43
CA VAL A 168 -16.01 5.46 1.00
C VAL A 168 -16.78 4.48 1.86
N ASP A 169 -16.35 3.21 1.94
CA ASP A 169 -16.90 2.19 2.81
C ASP A 169 -16.20 2.25 4.18
N THR A 170 -16.79 2.93 5.16
CA THR A 170 -16.22 2.95 6.51
C THR A 170 -16.48 1.66 7.29
N ALA A 171 -17.45 0.84 6.87
CA ALA A 171 -17.90 -0.31 7.63
C ALA A 171 -16.95 -1.51 7.51
N HIS A 172 -16.26 -1.68 6.37
CA HIS A 172 -15.29 -2.77 6.20
C HIS A 172 -14.05 -2.65 7.09
N ILE A 173 -13.71 -1.43 7.54
CA ILE A 173 -12.51 -1.17 8.35
C ILE A 173 -12.47 -2.03 9.62
N GLY A 174 -13.63 -2.28 10.25
CA GLY A 174 -13.69 -3.12 11.44
C GLY A 174 -13.46 -4.61 11.14
N PRO A 175 -14.32 -5.25 10.34
CA PRO A 175 -14.21 -6.69 10.06
C PRO A 175 -12.97 -7.11 9.26
N VAL A 176 -12.42 -6.23 8.43
CA VAL A 176 -11.30 -6.56 7.53
C VAL A 176 -9.95 -6.12 8.10
N HIS A 177 -9.89 -4.93 8.71
CA HIS A 177 -8.64 -4.31 9.16
C HIS A 177 -8.54 -4.18 10.69
N ASP A 178 -9.46 -4.82 11.43
CA ASP A 178 -9.53 -4.80 12.90
C ASP A 178 -9.69 -3.39 13.49
N GLY A 179 -10.08 -2.43 12.66
CA GLY A 179 -10.18 -1.02 13.02
C GLY A 179 -11.46 -0.70 13.79
N ARG A 180 -11.48 0.47 14.43
CA ARG A 180 -12.61 0.91 15.28
C ARG A 180 -12.95 2.37 15.02
N GLY A 181 -14.24 2.69 15.16
CA GLY A 181 -14.71 4.07 15.09
C GLY A 181 -14.52 4.74 13.72
N ALA A 182 -14.41 3.95 12.65
CA ALA A 182 -14.20 4.47 11.31
C ALA A 182 -15.32 5.42 10.88
N ARG A 183 -14.95 6.63 10.45
CA ARG A 183 -15.90 7.64 9.99
C ARG A 183 -15.27 8.58 8.97
N LEU A 184 -16.09 9.07 8.04
CA LEU A 184 -15.71 10.18 7.18
C LEU A 184 -15.76 11.50 7.96
N LEU A 185 -14.78 12.37 7.73
CA LEU A 185 -14.74 13.71 8.31
C LEU A 185 -15.58 14.71 7.53
N SER A 186 -15.78 14.45 6.24
CA SER A 186 -16.63 15.25 5.37
C SER A 186 -17.23 14.39 4.25
N ALA A 187 -18.25 14.92 3.57
CA ALA A 187 -18.75 14.27 2.36
C ALA A 187 -17.66 14.26 1.28
N PRO A 188 -17.54 13.19 0.46
CA PRO A 188 -16.57 13.13 -0.62
C PRO A 188 -16.65 14.37 -1.53
N ARG A 189 -15.54 15.09 -1.67
CA ARG A 189 -15.43 16.23 -2.56
C ARG A 189 -15.14 15.71 -3.96
N ARG A 190 -15.89 16.15 -4.96
CA ARG A 190 -15.80 15.65 -6.34
C ARG A 190 -15.67 16.82 -7.29
N ASP A 191 -14.71 16.75 -8.19
CA ASP A 191 -14.46 17.77 -9.20
C ASP A 191 -13.89 17.11 -10.46
N GLY A 192 -14.75 16.91 -11.47
CA GLY A 192 -14.42 16.16 -12.68
C GLY A 192 -13.86 14.77 -12.37
N GLU A 193 -12.65 14.53 -12.85
CA GLU A 193 -11.91 13.28 -12.69
C GLU A 193 -11.38 13.05 -11.26
N ARG A 194 -11.55 14.02 -10.35
CA ARG A 194 -11.00 13.97 -8.99
C ARG A 194 -12.06 13.67 -7.94
N MET A 195 -11.65 12.90 -6.94
CA MET A 195 -12.39 12.75 -5.69
C MET A 195 -11.43 12.82 -4.50
N GLU A 196 -11.80 13.60 -3.48
CA GLU A 196 -11.07 13.69 -2.21
C GLU A 196 -11.95 13.16 -1.07
N VAL A 197 -11.38 12.31 -0.23
CA VAL A 197 -12.05 11.69 0.91
C VAL A 197 -11.15 11.82 2.14
N GLU A 198 -11.74 12.24 3.26
CA GLU A 198 -11.07 12.30 4.55
C GLU A 198 -11.79 11.38 5.52
N LEU A 199 -11.04 10.48 6.15
CA LEU A 199 -11.56 9.58 7.16
C LEU A 199 -10.59 9.42 8.32
N GLU A 200 -11.14 9.01 9.46
CA GLU A 200 -10.35 8.60 10.61
C GLU A 200 -10.90 7.31 11.23
N PHE A 201 -10.01 6.57 11.88
CA PHE A 201 -10.32 5.36 12.61
C PHE A 201 -9.18 5.04 13.58
N GLN A 202 -9.45 4.14 14.51
CA GLN A 202 -8.44 3.56 15.39
C GLN A 202 -8.01 2.20 14.85
N ALA A 203 -6.71 1.94 14.73
CA ALA A 203 -6.16 0.66 14.30
C ALA A 203 -5.32 0.04 15.42
N PRO A 204 -5.39 -1.29 15.66
CA PRO A 204 -4.46 -1.95 16.53
C PRO A 204 -3.04 -1.90 15.96
N GLY A 205 -2.03 -1.85 16.83
CA GLY A 205 -0.63 -1.81 16.43
C GLY A 205 -0.05 -3.17 16.05
N ASP A 206 -0.84 -4.25 16.06
CA ASP A 206 -0.39 -5.61 15.72
C ASP A 206 0.38 -5.68 14.39
N VAL A 207 -0.16 -5.02 13.36
CA VAL A 207 0.42 -4.97 12.00
C VAL A 207 1.77 -4.25 11.94
N VAL A 208 2.08 -3.41 12.93
CA VAL A 208 3.38 -2.73 13.10
C VAL A 208 4.21 -3.34 14.24
N GLY A 209 3.82 -4.51 14.76
CA GLY A 209 4.52 -5.23 15.82
C GLY A 209 4.31 -4.66 17.24
N MET A 210 3.23 -3.91 17.45
CA MET A 210 2.91 -3.20 18.70
C MET A 210 1.49 -3.55 19.19
N PRO A 211 1.27 -4.78 19.69
CA PRO A 211 -0.07 -5.30 20.00
C PRO A 211 -0.81 -4.50 21.08
N GLU A 212 -0.09 -3.85 21.98
CA GLU A 212 -0.69 -3.04 23.06
C GLU A 212 -1.04 -1.61 22.62
N GLN A 213 -0.62 -1.21 21.43
CA GLN A 213 -0.82 0.15 20.92
C GLN A 213 -2.12 0.25 20.13
N ILE A 214 -2.85 1.34 20.35
CA ILE A 214 -3.96 1.75 19.48
C ILE A 214 -3.53 3.04 18.76
N ASN A 215 -3.56 2.99 17.43
CA ASN A 215 -3.15 4.05 16.53
C ASN A 215 -4.36 4.89 16.14
N ASP A 216 -4.29 6.21 16.36
CA ASP A 216 -5.28 7.16 15.83
C ASP A 216 -4.88 7.54 14.40
N VAL A 217 -5.58 6.96 13.43
CA VAL A 217 -5.25 7.05 12.01
C VAL A 217 -6.17 8.05 11.34
N HIS A 218 -5.57 9.03 10.67
CA HIS A 218 -6.24 9.93 9.76
C HIS A 218 -5.75 9.71 8.33
N LEU A 219 -6.68 9.52 7.40
CA LEU A 219 -6.39 9.36 5.98
C LEU A 219 -6.97 10.52 5.19
N HIS A 220 -6.14 11.09 4.32
CA HIS A 220 -6.58 11.95 3.21
C HIS A 220 -6.33 11.21 1.90
N VAL A 221 -7.40 10.81 1.22
CA VAL A 221 -7.38 9.97 0.03
C VAL A 221 -7.78 10.81 -1.18
N SER A 222 -6.88 10.90 -2.15
CA SER A 222 -7.07 11.57 -3.44
C SER A 222 -7.14 10.54 -4.55
N LEU A 223 -8.28 10.49 -5.24
CA LEU A 223 -8.48 9.67 -6.44
C LEU A 223 -8.43 10.56 -7.68
N ARG A 224 -7.79 10.07 -8.73
CA ARG A 224 -7.84 10.67 -10.08
C ARG A 224 -8.20 9.61 -11.10
N GLY A 225 -9.47 9.56 -11.49
CA GLY A 225 -10.05 8.42 -12.19
C GLY A 225 -10.03 7.15 -11.33
N LEU A 226 -10.08 6.00 -11.99
CA LEU A 226 -10.11 4.68 -11.33
C LEU A 226 -8.79 3.90 -11.44
N GLY A 227 -7.70 4.54 -11.85
CA GLY A 227 -6.39 3.90 -12.02
C GLY A 227 -5.28 4.48 -11.14
N HIS A 228 -5.55 5.58 -10.42
CA HIS A 228 -4.54 6.32 -9.67
C HIS A 228 -5.11 6.89 -8.37
N VAL A 229 -4.61 6.40 -7.23
CA VAL A 229 -4.98 6.86 -5.89
C VAL A 229 -3.73 7.22 -5.09
N VAL A 230 -3.80 8.33 -4.35
CA VAL A 230 -2.78 8.73 -3.38
C VAL A 230 -3.44 8.85 -2.01
N VAL A 231 -2.94 8.08 -1.06
CA VAL A 231 -3.36 8.13 0.34
C VAL A 231 -2.26 8.82 1.13
N HIS A 232 -2.60 9.86 1.88
CA HIS A 232 -1.74 10.41 2.92
C HIS A 232 -2.25 9.92 4.27
N THR A 233 -1.45 9.11 4.94
CA THR A 233 -1.72 8.59 6.28
C THR A 233 -1.03 9.47 7.31
N HIS A 234 -1.76 9.85 8.35
CA HIS A 234 -1.21 10.48 9.55
C HIS A 234 -1.64 9.68 10.77
N VAL A 235 -0.68 9.02 11.41
CA VAL A 235 -0.89 8.34 12.70
C VAL A 235 -0.64 9.35 13.80
N ARG A 236 -1.71 10.02 14.23
CA ARG A 236 -1.68 11.27 15.01
C ARG A 236 -1.00 11.09 16.37
N ASN A 237 -1.32 10.00 17.07
CA ASN A 237 -0.82 9.75 18.41
C ASN A 237 0.70 9.45 18.46
N VAL A 238 1.31 9.08 17.34
CA VAL A 238 2.78 8.89 17.24
C VAL A 238 3.45 9.84 16.24
N GLY A 239 2.71 10.80 15.68
CA GLY A 239 3.24 11.81 14.76
C GLY A 239 3.79 11.28 13.44
N VAL A 240 3.49 10.04 13.07
CA VAL A 240 4.04 9.42 11.85
C VAL A 240 3.19 9.78 10.64
N ARG A 241 3.87 10.13 9.54
CA ARG A 241 3.24 10.41 8.25
C ARG A 241 3.74 9.45 7.18
N ALA A 242 2.81 8.85 6.45
CA ALA A 242 3.09 7.98 5.32
C ALA A 242 2.29 8.42 4.09
N ARG A 243 2.76 8.01 2.91
CA ARG A 243 2.07 8.23 1.65
C ARG A 243 2.09 6.95 0.84
N GLN A 244 0.92 6.47 0.46
CA GLN A 244 0.75 5.33 -0.42
C GLN A 244 0.25 5.81 -1.78
N ARG A 245 0.92 5.38 -2.84
CA ARG A 245 0.44 5.52 -4.22
C ARG A 245 -0.07 4.17 -4.66
N ILE A 246 -1.32 4.08 -5.10
CA ILE A 246 -2.01 2.82 -5.42
C ILE A 246 -2.56 2.92 -6.83
N TYR A 247 -2.20 1.95 -7.67
CA TYR A 247 -2.57 1.91 -9.08
C TYR A 247 -3.23 0.57 -9.38
N ALA A 248 -4.52 0.58 -9.74
CA ALA A 248 -5.26 -0.61 -10.11
C ALA A 248 -5.52 -0.60 -11.63
N THR A 249 -4.86 -1.49 -12.37
CA THR A 249 -4.87 -1.50 -13.84
C THR A 249 -5.56 -2.75 -14.37
N PRO A 250 -6.64 -2.62 -15.16
CA PRO A 250 -7.29 -3.75 -15.83
C PRO A 250 -6.33 -4.51 -16.74
N VAL A 251 -6.16 -5.80 -16.47
CA VAL A 251 -5.44 -6.73 -17.36
C VAL A 251 -6.40 -7.19 -18.46
N ASP A 252 -7.60 -7.59 -18.08
CA ASP A 252 -8.71 -7.97 -18.97
C ASP A 252 -10.06 -7.67 -18.28
N ALA A 253 -11.15 -8.26 -18.78
CA ALA A 253 -12.50 -8.01 -18.27
C ALA A 253 -12.72 -8.52 -16.83
N HIS A 254 -11.86 -9.38 -16.31
CA HIS A 254 -12.08 -10.05 -15.02
C HIS A 254 -10.95 -9.84 -14.02
N THR A 255 -9.78 -9.37 -14.48
CA THR A 255 -8.60 -9.22 -13.62
C THR A 255 -7.93 -7.87 -13.70
N ILE A 256 -7.28 -7.51 -12.60
CA ILE A 256 -6.43 -6.33 -12.48
C ILE A 256 -5.05 -6.72 -11.96
N ASP A 257 -4.08 -5.87 -12.26
CA ASP A 257 -2.84 -5.77 -11.51
C ASP A 257 -2.91 -4.54 -10.60
N ILE A 258 -2.50 -4.69 -9.34
CA ILE A 258 -2.31 -3.58 -8.40
C ILE A 258 -0.81 -3.33 -8.24
N ARG A 259 -0.38 -2.09 -8.50
CA ARG A 259 0.95 -1.57 -8.12
C ARG A 259 0.79 -0.61 -6.97
N ALA A 260 1.71 -0.65 -6.02
CA ALA A 260 1.76 0.37 -4.99
C ALA A 260 3.19 0.82 -4.67
N VAL A 261 3.31 2.05 -4.19
CA VAL A 261 4.54 2.59 -3.63
C VAL A 261 4.25 3.22 -2.27
N VAL A 262 4.94 2.76 -1.23
CA VAL A 262 4.78 3.24 0.15
C VAL A 262 5.95 4.11 0.51
N HIS A 263 5.67 5.31 0.97
CA HIS A 263 6.66 6.29 1.44
C HIS A 263 6.37 6.63 2.91
N VAL A 264 7.41 6.96 3.66
CA VAL A 264 7.28 7.63 4.97
C VAL A 264 7.94 9.01 4.92
N ARG A 265 7.49 9.92 5.78
CA ARG A 265 8.15 11.23 5.91
C ARG A 265 9.53 11.02 6.54
N VAL A 266 10.55 11.62 5.95
CA VAL A 266 11.92 11.59 6.48
C VAL A 266 11.98 12.36 7.80
N SER A 267 12.66 11.77 8.78
CA SER A 267 12.98 12.43 10.06
C SER A 267 14.44 12.86 10.11
N GLU A 268 14.83 13.61 11.14
CA GLU A 268 16.24 14.00 11.37
C GLU A 268 17.16 12.77 11.58
N ASP A 269 16.63 11.66 12.08
CA ASP A 269 17.37 10.42 12.30
C ASP A 269 17.18 9.45 11.11
N ALA A 270 18.26 9.23 10.37
CA ALA A 270 18.25 8.35 9.21
C ALA A 270 18.04 6.87 9.57
N ALA A 271 18.50 6.41 10.74
CA ALA A 271 18.28 5.04 11.20
C ALA A 271 16.81 4.83 11.57
N PHE A 272 16.23 5.77 12.31
CA PHE A 272 14.81 5.80 12.63
C PHE A 272 13.94 5.81 11.37
N THR A 273 14.30 6.65 10.38
CA THR A 273 13.56 6.73 9.11
C THR A 273 13.57 5.40 8.36
N ARG A 274 14.71 4.70 8.29
CA ARG A 274 14.80 3.38 7.65
C ARG A 274 13.93 2.32 8.34
N GLU A 275 13.87 2.37 9.67
CA GLU A 275 13.06 1.44 10.45
C GLU A 275 11.56 1.70 10.27
N LEU A 276 11.12 2.97 10.30
CA LEU A 276 9.74 3.34 9.99
C LEU A 276 9.34 2.92 8.57
N ASP A 277 10.23 3.10 7.59
CA ASP A 277 9.97 2.72 6.19
C ASP A 277 9.73 1.21 6.04
N GLU A 278 10.51 0.36 6.73
CA GLU A 278 10.29 -1.09 6.78
C GLU A 278 8.98 -1.45 7.49
N ILE A 279 8.72 -0.85 8.65
CA ILE A 279 7.51 -1.12 9.45
C ILE A 279 6.24 -0.77 8.66
N PHE A 280 6.18 0.43 8.09
CA PHE A 280 4.99 0.88 7.34
C PHE A 280 4.81 0.13 6.02
N TYR A 281 5.90 -0.18 5.31
CA TYR A 281 5.79 -1.00 4.11
C TYR A 281 5.25 -2.38 4.45
N THR A 282 5.82 -3.05 5.45
CA THR A 282 5.36 -4.37 5.89
C THR A 282 3.89 -4.35 6.32
N ALA A 283 3.51 -3.39 7.18
CA ALA A 283 2.13 -3.24 7.63
C ALA A 283 1.16 -3.00 6.46
N TYR A 284 1.55 -2.14 5.50
CA TYR A 284 0.75 -1.89 4.31
C TYR A 284 0.56 -3.15 3.47
N VAL A 285 1.65 -3.90 3.19
CA VAL A 285 1.58 -5.11 2.37
C VAL A 285 0.69 -6.18 3.00
N GLU A 286 0.77 -6.34 4.32
CA GLU A 286 -0.04 -7.29 5.06
C GLU A 286 -1.51 -6.86 5.13
N ASP A 287 -1.77 -5.63 5.55
CA ASP A 287 -3.13 -5.16 5.82
C ASP A 287 -3.94 -4.94 4.53
N PHE A 288 -3.30 -4.44 3.47
CA PHE A 288 -3.94 -4.31 2.15
C PHE A 288 -4.29 -5.66 1.52
N ALA A 289 -3.52 -6.72 1.82
CA ALA A 289 -3.81 -8.06 1.30
C ALA A 289 -5.03 -8.73 1.95
N LYS A 290 -5.52 -8.22 3.09
CA LYS A 290 -6.72 -8.74 3.77
C LYS A 290 -7.99 -8.54 2.93
N ASP A 291 -8.01 -7.56 2.04
CA ASP A 291 -9.13 -7.35 1.11
C ASP A 291 -9.21 -8.39 -0.01
N PHE A 292 -8.10 -9.04 -0.38
CA PHE A 292 -8.03 -9.87 -1.58
C PHE A 292 -9.05 -11.02 -1.59
N PRO A 293 -9.21 -11.80 -0.50
CA PRO A 293 -10.23 -12.85 -0.45
C PRO A 293 -11.65 -12.33 -0.66
N ILE A 294 -11.96 -11.11 -0.21
CA ILE A 294 -13.28 -10.48 -0.38
C ILE A 294 -13.45 -10.06 -1.84
N TRP A 295 -12.49 -9.32 -2.39
CA TRP A 295 -12.54 -8.86 -3.77
C TRP A 295 -12.59 -9.99 -4.77
N GLU A 296 -11.92 -11.12 -4.54
CA GLU A 296 -11.95 -12.27 -5.45
C GLU A 296 -13.25 -13.08 -5.38
N ASN A 297 -13.97 -13.05 -4.24
CA ASN A 297 -15.15 -13.88 -3.99
C ASN A 297 -16.49 -13.10 -3.93
N LYS A 298 -16.49 -11.78 -4.16
CA LYS A 298 -17.72 -10.97 -4.19
C LYS A 298 -18.34 -10.86 -5.59
N ARG A 299 -19.65 -10.66 -5.70
CA ARG A 299 -20.29 -10.27 -6.98
C ARG A 299 -20.61 -8.78 -6.96
N TYR A 300 -20.59 -8.15 -8.14
CA TYR A 300 -21.06 -6.78 -8.25
C TYR A 300 -22.58 -6.73 -8.12
N LEU A 301 -23.08 -5.92 -7.18
CA LEU A 301 -24.51 -5.64 -7.04
C LEU A 301 -24.78 -4.25 -7.58
N VAL A 302 -25.49 -4.13 -8.71
CA VAL A 302 -25.83 -2.82 -9.31
C VAL A 302 -26.61 -1.94 -8.31
N ARG A 303 -27.53 -2.56 -7.55
CA ARG A 303 -28.32 -1.92 -6.49
C ARG A 303 -28.05 -2.63 -5.16
N PRO A 304 -26.99 -2.23 -4.41
CA PRO A 304 -26.69 -2.83 -3.12
C PRO A 304 -27.73 -2.41 -2.08
N GLY A 305 -28.01 -3.29 -1.11
CA GLY A 305 -28.79 -2.93 0.07
C GLY A 305 -27.89 -2.21 1.06
N LEU A 306 -27.99 -0.88 1.13
CA LEU A 306 -27.15 -0.05 1.99
C LEU A 306 -27.86 0.24 3.32
N ALA A 307 -27.15 0.03 4.43
CA ALA A 307 -27.54 0.38 5.77
C ALA A 307 -27.03 1.77 6.17
N LYS A 308 -27.56 2.29 7.29
CA LYS A 308 -27.00 3.48 7.92
C LYS A 308 -25.63 3.13 8.50
N GLY A 309 -24.56 3.58 7.85
CA GLY A 309 -23.17 3.36 8.30
C GLY A 309 -22.20 2.94 7.21
N ASP A 310 -22.68 2.44 6.06
CA ASP A 310 -21.85 1.96 4.93
C ASP A 310 -21.08 3.08 4.19
N GLY A 311 -21.24 4.33 4.62
CA GLY A 311 -20.74 5.49 3.92
C GLY A 311 -21.47 5.77 2.60
N PRO A 312 -21.01 6.78 1.83
CA PRO A 312 -21.73 7.31 0.68
C PRO A 312 -21.45 6.52 -0.61
N ILE A 313 -21.64 5.19 -0.60
CA ILE A 313 -21.38 4.29 -1.75
C ILE A 313 -22.04 4.78 -3.04
N GLY A 314 -23.30 5.22 -2.97
CA GLY A 314 -24.01 5.74 -4.14
C GLY A 314 -23.43 7.05 -4.70
N VAL A 315 -22.76 7.87 -3.88
CA VAL A 315 -22.06 9.08 -4.33
C VAL A 315 -20.80 8.72 -5.11
N TYR A 316 -20.06 7.72 -4.63
CA TYR A 316 -18.88 7.18 -5.30
C TYR A 316 -19.25 6.57 -6.66
N ARG A 317 -20.22 5.65 -6.70
CA ARG A 317 -20.60 4.99 -7.97
C ARG A 317 -21.11 5.96 -9.04
N ARG A 318 -21.90 6.97 -8.67
CA ARG A 318 -22.33 8.03 -9.61
C ARG A 318 -21.16 8.85 -10.15
N TRP A 319 -20.10 9.02 -9.37
CA TRP A 319 -18.88 9.65 -9.86
C TRP A 319 -18.10 8.71 -10.78
N CYS A 320 -18.14 7.40 -10.55
CA CYS A 320 -17.50 6.42 -11.42
C CYS A 320 -18.13 6.34 -12.83
N GLU A 321 -19.45 6.57 -12.95
CA GLU A 321 -20.18 6.49 -14.23
C GLU A 321 -19.51 7.30 -15.35
N GLN A 322 -18.91 8.45 -15.05
CA GLN A 322 -18.23 9.29 -16.04
C GLN A 322 -17.03 8.62 -16.71
N PHE A 323 -16.47 7.56 -16.11
CA PHE A 323 -15.30 6.89 -16.63
C PHE A 323 -15.63 5.76 -17.61
N TYR A 324 -16.91 5.51 -17.86
CA TYR A 324 -17.36 4.46 -18.75
C TYR A 324 -18.16 5.06 -19.91
N THR A 325 -18.11 4.42 -21.07
CA THR A 325 -18.99 4.80 -22.19
C THR A 325 -20.41 4.34 -21.89
N THR A 326 -21.39 4.95 -22.56
CA THR A 326 -22.80 4.52 -22.47
C THR A 326 -22.96 3.03 -22.82
N ALA A 327 -22.18 2.53 -23.78
CA ALA A 327 -22.18 1.13 -24.17
C ALA A 327 -21.60 0.19 -23.08
N GLN A 328 -20.72 0.70 -22.22
CA GLN A 328 -20.18 -0.03 -21.06
C GLN A 328 -21.12 0.02 -19.84
N LEU A 329 -22.14 0.88 -19.84
CA LEU A 329 -23.10 1.03 -18.76
C LEU A 329 -24.45 0.45 -19.19
N ASP A 330 -24.55 -0.88 -19.34
CA ASP A 330 -25.84 -1.54 -19.55
C ASP A 330 -26.44 -1.98 -18.20
N PRO A 331 -27.43 -1.25 -17.64
CA PRO A 331 -28.07 -1.62 -16.38
C PRO A 331 -28.96 -2.87 -16.49
N THR A 332 -29.21 -3.36 -17.71
CA THR A 332 -30.00 -4.56 -18.00
C THR A 332 -29.16 -5.80 -18.28
N ALA A 333 -27.83 -5.65 -18.35
CA ALA A 333 -26.90 -6.75 -18.50
C ALA A 333 -27.16 -7.83 -17.43
N GLN A 334 -27.46 -9.05 -17.87
CA GLN A 334 -27.52 -10.19 -16.97
C GLN A 334 -26.10 -10.57 -16.57
N LEU A 335 -25.72 -10.21 -15.35
CA LEU A 335 -24.45 -10.60 -14.76
C LEU A 335 -24.45 -12.09 -14.45
N ASP A 336 -23.41 -12.79 -14.88
CA ASP A 336 -23.15 -14.15 -14.42
C ASP A 336 -22.26 -14.10 -13.15
N PRO A 337 -22.82 -14.40 -11.97
CA PRO A 337 -22.04 -14.43 -10.72
C PRO A 337 -21.02 -15.58 -10.68
N THR A 338 -21.10 -16.54 -11.62
CA THR A 338 -20.16 -17.64 -11.81
C THR A 338 -19.09 -17.37 -12.85
N ALA A 339 -19.19 -16.25 -13.61
CA ALA A 339 -18.15 -15.76 -14.53
C ALA A 339 -16.90 -15.21 -13.83
N ALA A 340 -16.63 -15.68 -12.61
CA ALA A 340 -15.35 -15.48 -11.96
C ALA A 340 -14.28 -16.05 -12.88
N ALA A 341 -13.21 -15.27 -13.06
CA ALA A 341 -12.11 -15.68 -13.90
C ALA A 341 -11.56 -17.03 -13.40
N ASP A 342 -11.38 -17.97 -14.32
CA ASP A 342 -10.56 -19.17 -14.12
C ASP A 342 -9.05 -18.80 -14.03
N VAL A 343 -8.70 -17.66 -13.40
CA VAL A 343 -7.32 -17.17 -13.31
C VAL A 343 -6.60 -17.97 -12.25
N PRO A 344 -5.65 -18.84 -12.58
CA PRO A 344 -5.07 -19.76 -11.61
C PRO A 344 -4.44 -19.01 -10.43
N LEU A 345 -4.66 -19.45 -9.19
CA LEU A 345 -4.00 -18.91 -7.98
C LEU A 345 -2.48 -18.80 -8.13
N SER A 346 -1.89 -19.55 -9.06
CA SER A 346 -0.45 -19.50 -9.36
C SER A 346 0.04 -18.11 -9.74
N ALA A 347 -0.76 -17.27 -10.42
CA ALA A 347 -0.35 -15.91 -10.78
C ALA A 347 -0.23 -15.01 -9.55
N LEU A 348 -1.27 -15.01 -8.70
CA LEU A 348 -1.31 -14.25 -7.46
C LEU A 348 -0.25 -14.74 -6.46
N ARG A 349 -0.10 -16.07 -6.30
CA ARG A 349 0.98 -16.69 -5.51
C ARG A 349 2.37 -16.31 -6.00
N ALA A 350 2.61 -16.39 -7.30
CA ALA A 350 3.92 -16.00 -7.86
C ALA A 350 4.21 -14.52 -7.63
N SER A 351 3.19 -13.66 -7.64
CA SER A 351 3.36 -12.24 -7.25
C SER A 351 3.73 -12.10 -5.78
N ALA A 352 2.98 -12.77 -4.90
CA ALA A 352 3.24 -12.78 -3.46
C ALA A 352 4.65 -13.32 -3.12
N GLN A 353 5.12 -14.35 -3.82
CA GLN A 353 6.46 -14.91 -3.62
C GLN A 353 7.59 -13.94 -3.95
N ARG A 354 7.35 -13.00 -4.88
CA ARG A 354 8.32 -11.96 -5.31
C ARG A 354 8.27 -10.69 -4.46
N MET A 355 7.38 -10.60 -3.46
CA MET A 355 7.29 -9.43 -2.58
C MET A 355 8.57 -9.27 -1.76
N ASN A 356 9.07 -8.04 -1.69
CA ASN A 356 10.26 -7.70 -0.91
C ASN A 356 9.93 -7.42 0.56
N VAL A 357 9.25 -8.38 1.20
CA VAL A 357 8.90 -8.39 2.63
C VAL A 357 9.57 -9.55 3.35
N VAL A 358 9.73 -9.44 4.67
CA VAL A 358 10.26 -10.50 5.54
C VAL A 358 9.42 -11.79 5.43
N ALA A 359 10.06 -12.95 5.62
CA ALA A 359 9.43 -14.26 5.40
C ALA A 359 8.10 -14.47 6.16
N PRO A 360 7.96 -14.12 7.46
CA PRO A 360 6.70 -14.31 8.17
C PRO A 360 5.53 -13.52 7.57
N VAL A 361 5.79 -12.30 7.08
CA VAL A 361 4.76 -11.46 6.43
C VAL A 361 4.37 -12.07 5.10
N ARG A 362 5.35 -12.52 4.33
CA ARG A 362 5.11 -13.22 3.06
C ARG A 362 4.24 -14.46 3.25
N GLU A 363 4.53 -15.26 4.27
CA GLU A 363 3.77 -16.46 4.62
C GLU A 363 2.33 -16.15 5.00
N ARG A 364 2.08 -15.10 5.79
CA ARG A 364 0.71 -14.65 6.12
C ARG A 364 -0.05 -14.16 4.89
N VAL A 365 0.58 -13.37 4.02
CA VAL A 365 -0.04 -12.93 2.76
C VAL A 365 -0.34 -14.12 1.85
N LEU A 366 0.59 -15.08 1.74
CA LEU A 366 0.35 -16.32 0.99
C LEU A 366 -0.79 -17.13 1.59
N ALA A 367 -0.93 -17.20 2.91
CA ALA A 367 -2.04 -17.87 3.57
C ALA A 367 -3.39 -17.20 3.29
N LEU A 368 -3.44 -15.85 3.28
CA LEU A 368 -4.63 -15.10 2.86
C LEU A 368 -4.99 -15.41 1.40
N ILE A 369 -4.00 -15.43 0.52
CA ILE A 369 -4.17 -15.80 -0.90
C ILE A 369 -4.65 -17.25 -1.04
N ASP A 370 -4.15 -18.17 -0.23
CA ASP A 370 -4.55 -19.58 -0.27
C ASP A 370 -6.00 -19.77 0.20
N ALA A 371 -6.46 -18.93 1.13
CA ALA A 371 -7.84 -18.90 1.58
C ALA A 371 -8.84 -18.41 0.51
N VAL A 372 -8.37 -17.76 -0.57
CA VAL A 372 -9.22 -17.27 -1.67
C VAL A 372 -9.99 -18.38 -2.38
N ARG A 373 -9.53 -19.65 -2.34
CA ARG A 373 -10.18 -20.79 -3.05
C ARG A 373 -10.69 -21.93 -2.21
N THR A 374 -10.46 -21.92 -0.90
CA THR A 374 -11.16 -22.83 -0.03
C THR A 374 -12.56 -22.26 0.16
N ARG A 375 -13.61 -22.88 -0.41
CA ARG A 375 -15.02 -22.62 -0.04
C ARG A 375 -15.32 -23.06 1.40
N VAL A 376 -14.42 -22.75 2.33
CA VAL A 376 -14.52 -23.07 3.73
C VAL A 376 -14.46 -21.74 4.42
N ARG A 377 -15.66 -21.27 4.79
CA ARG A 377 -15.90 -20.35 5.89
C ARG A 377 -14.73 -20.47 6.87
N ALA A 378 -13.83 -19.48 6.89
CA ALA A 378 -12.86 -19.41 7.97
C ALA A 378 -13.69 -19.51 9.26
N PRO A 379 -13.36 -20.43 10.19
CA PRO A 379 -14.01 -20.39 11.47
C PRO A 379 -13.73 -18.99 12.03
N GLU A 380 -14.78 -18.27 12.43
CA GLU A 380 -14.61 -17.12 13.31
C GLU A 380 -13.69 -17.59 14.44
N PRO A 381 -12.58 -16.89 14.74
CA PRO A 381 -11.90 -17.16 16.00
C PRO A 381 -12.96 -16.99 17.08
N ALA A 382 -13.22 -18.08 17.82
CA ALA A 382 -14.09 -18.00 18.97
C ALA A 382 -13.61 -16.83 19.81
N ARG A 383 -14.53 -15.94 20.18
CA ARG A 383 -14.29 -15.06 21.30
C ARG A 383 -14.11 -15.99 22.49
N ASP A 384 -12.87 -16.29 22.84
CA ASP A 384 -12.56 -16.89 24.12
C ASP A 384 -12.93 -15.85 25.18
N ASP A 385 -14.12 -16.02 25.72
CA ASP A 385 -14.49 -15.47 27.00
C ASP A 385 -13.42 -15.90 28.01
N ALA A 386 -12.82 -14.89 28.64
CA ALA A 386 -11.77 -14.98 29.64
C ALA A 386 -11.80 -16.27 30.49
N ALA A 387 -10.90 -17.21 30.17
CA ALA A 387 -10.46 -18.23 31.11
C ALA A 387 -9.14 -17.75 31.74
N SER A 388 -9.25 -17.23 32.97
CA SER A 388 -8.11 -16.91 33.81
C SER A 388 -7.32 -18.18 34.13
N VAL A 389 -6.09 -18.28 33.62
CA VAL A 389 -5.11 -19.25 34.09
C VAL A 389 -4.40 -18.64 35.32
N PRO A 390 -4.19 -19.37 36.42
CA PRO A 390 -3.50 -18.82 37.58
C PRO A 390 -2.01 -18.69 37.28
N THR A 391 -1.53 -17.47 37.10
CA THR A 391 -0.10 -17.17 37.04
C THR A 391 0.49 -17.37 38.44
N ALA A 392 1.47 -18.27 38.54
CA ALA A 392 2.31 -18.38 39.72
C ALA A 392 2.90 -17.01 40.06
N ALA A 393 2.93 -16.68 41.35
CA ALA A 393 3.34 -15.38 41.86
C ALA A 393 4.76 -15.01 41.40
N ILE A 394 4.84 -14.19 40.36
CA ILE A 394 5.98 -13.34 40.08
C ILE A 394 5.68 -12.04 40.81
N THR A 395 6.55 -11.64 41.74
CA THR A 395 6.47 -10.34 42.41
C THR A 395 6.30 -9.24 41.35
N ALA A 396 5.21 -8.48 41.43
CA ALA A 396 4.94 -7.40 40.49
C ALA A 396 6.12 -6.40 40.47
N PRO A 397 6.51 -5.87 39.29
CA PRO A 397 7.51 -4.81 39.21
C PRO A 397 7.07 -3.61 40.04
N SER A 398 8.02 -2.90 40.66
CA SER A 398 7.73 -1.73 41.47
C SER A 398 7.17 -0.59 40.60
N THR A 399 5.91 -0.18 40.83
CA THR A 399 5.31 1.04 40.24
C THR A 399 5.44 2.23 41.20
N ARG A 400 6.46 2.22 42.05
CA ARG A 400 6.67 3.23 43.09
C ARG A 400 6.90 4.58 42.43
N ARG A 401 6.18 5.62 42.84
CA ARG A 401 6.47 6.99 42.37
C ARG A 401 7.87 7.42 42.76
N VAL A 402 8.55 8.13 41.87
CA VAL A 402 9.91 8.66 42.07
C VAL A 402 9.86 10.18 42.11
N SER A 403 10.72 10.78 42.93
CA SER A 403 10.81 12.23 43.11
C SER A 403 11.96 12.87 42.35
N SER A 404 12.88 12.07 41.81
CA SER A 404 14.04 12.54 41.04
C SER A 404 14.52 11.47 40.04
N VAL A 405 15.36 11.89 39.09
CA VAL A 405 16.04 10.97 38.16
C VAL A 405 16.98 10.02 38.89
N ASP A 406 17.66 10.46 39.95
CA ASP A 406 18.55 9.59 40.72
C ASP A 406 17.79 8.46 41.42
N GLU A 407 16.63 8.75 42.01
CA GLU A 407 15.75 7.74 42.59
C GLU A 407 15.23 6.77 41.51
N TYR A 408 14.96 7.27 40.30
CA TYR A 408 14.61 6.42 39.17
C TYR A 408 15.75 5.48 38.77
N VAL A 409 16.99 5.97 38.65
CA VAL A 409 18.16 5.14 38.30
C VAL A 409 18.38 4.04 39.33
N GLU A 410 18.24 4.34 40.62
CA GLU A 410 18.38 3.37 41.71
C GLU A 410 17.30 2.29 41.68
N THR A 411 16.07 2.66 41.31
CA THR A 411 14.92 1.75 41.25
C THR A 411 14.71 1.09 39.88
N LEU A 412 15.49 1.45 38.85
CA LEU A 412 15.30 0.98 37.49
C LEU A 412 15.40 -0.55 37.36
N GLY A 413 16.30 -1.17 38.14
CA GLY A 413 16.42 -2.63 38.20
C GLY A 413 15.19 -3.32 38.78
N GLU A 414 14.49 -2.67 39.71
CA GLU A 414 13.25 -3.19 40.34
C GLU A 414 12.02 -3.07 39.42
N ARG A 415 12.10 -2.17 38.45
CA ARG A 415 11.07 -1.97 37.41
C ARG A 415 11.22 -2.93 36.25
N PHE A 416 12.40 -3.54 36.09
CA PHE A 416 12.69 -4.39 34.96
C PHE A 416 11.77 -5.62 34.90
N VAL A 417 11.25 -5.93 33.71
CA VAL A 417 10.37 -7.07 33.47
C VAL A 417 11.12 -8.16 32.67
N PRO A 418 11.65 -9.21 33.32
CA PRO A 418 12.45 -10.24 32.64
C PRO A 418 11.71 -10.95 31.49
N ALA A 419 10.39 -11.14 31.63
CA ALA A 419 9.58 -11.79 30.61
C ALA A 419 9.47 -10.98 29.30
N ALA A 420 9.50 -9.64 29.39
CA ALA A 420 9.47 -8.74 28.25
C ALA A 420 10.84 -8.64 27.54
N ALA A 421 11.92 -9.09 28.20
CA ALA A 421 13.28 -9.07 27.69
C ALA A 421 13.69 -10.30 26.86
N ARG A 422 12.76 -11.22 26.57
CA ARG A 422 13.05 -12.38 25.71
C ARG A 422 13.49 -11.94 24.31
N GLY A 423 14.67 -12.39 23.87
CA GLY A 423 15.23 -12.07 22.57
C GLY A 423 15.66 -10.61 22.42
N VAL A 424 15.83 -9.89 23.53
CA VAL A 424 16.36 -8.52 23.55
C VAL A 424 17.82 -8.58 23.98
N ASP A 425 18.70 -8.12 23.09
CA ASP A 425 20.08 -7.73 23.42
C ASP A 425 20.27 -6.29 22.94
N ALA A 426 20.15 -5.35 23.88
CA ALA A 426 20.12 -3.93 23.56
C ALA A 426 20.61 -3.07 24.72
N VAL A 427 21.26 -1.96 24.39
CA VAL A 427 21.67 -0.93 25.34
C VAL A 427 20.73 0.26 25.25
N PHE A 428 19.98 0.49 26.31
CA PHE A 428 19.06 1.62 26.48
C PHE A 428 19.78 2.72 27.22
N GLN A 429 19.85 3.92 26.66
CA GLN A 429 20.49 5.08 27.27
C GLN A 429 19.47 6.17 27.54
N TRP A 430 19.66 6.87 28.66
CA TRP A 430 18.92 8.07 29.03
C TRP A 430 19.90 9.23 29.13
N GLU A 431 19.61 10.30 28.41
CA GLU A 431 20.31 11.58 28.42
C GLU A 431 19.33 12.65 28.94
N LEU A 432 19.21 12.75 30.25
CA LEU A 432 18.26 13.63 30.89
C LEU A 432 18.94 14.94 31.29
N ALA A 433 18.45 16.06 30.75
CA ALA A 433 18.99 17.40 30.98
C ALA A 433 18.29 18.12 32.15
N GLY A 434 18.85 19.27 32.58
CA GLY A 434 18.28 20.10 33.64
C GLY A 434 19.00 19.96 34.99
N ALA A 435 18.49 20.67 36.02
CA ALA A 435 19.14 20.78 37.33
C ALA A 435 19.24 19.43 38.09
N GLN A 436 18.36 18.49 37.78
CA GLN A 436 18.36 17.11 38.29
C GLN A 436 18.61 16.09 37.17
N GLY A 437 19.28 16.52 36.09
CA GLY A 437 19.62 15.68 34.95
C GLY A 437 20.67 14.61 35.26
N ALA A 438 20.61 13.50 34.54
CA ALA A 438 21.61 12.45 34.60
C ALA A 438 21.75 11.75 33.24
N VAL A 439 22.95 11.24 32.99
CA VAL A 439 23.19 10.30 31.87
C VAL A 439 23.48 8.92 32.44
N PHE A 440 22.74 7.92 31.98
CA PHE A 440 22.91 6.53 32.40
C PHE A 440 22.42 5.58 31.30
N HIS A 441 22.79 4.31 31.40
CA HIS A 441 22.35 3.28 30.47
C HIS A 441 22.02 1.96 31.17
N ALA A 442 21.18 1.16 30.55
CA ALA A 442 20.81 -0.18 30.94
C ALA A 442 21.10 -1.13 29.78
N HIS A 443 21.99 -2.10 29.98
CA HIS A 443 22.17 -3.21 29.05
C HIS A 443 21.18 -4.31 29.42
N VAL A 444 20.26 -4.62 28.50
CA VAL A 444 19.34 -5.74 28.62
C VAL A 444 19.85 -6.87 27.74
N SER A 445 20.12 -8.02 28.35
CA SER A 445 20.53 -9.25 27.67
C SER A 445 20.13 -10.48 28.50
N ASP A 446 19.72 -11.56 27.84
CA ASP A 446 19.35 -12.84 28.47
C ASP A 446 18.33 -12.72 29.62
N GLY A 447 17.34 -11.84 29.49
CA GLY A 447 16.35 -11.63 30.55
C GLY A 447 16.92 -10.98 31.81
N ARG A 448 18.07 -10.33 31.73
CA ARG A 448 18.73 -9.58 32.79
C ARG A 448 18.90 -8.13 32.37
N VAL A 449 19.06 -7.26 33.36
CA VAL A 449 19.40 -5.85 33.17
C VAL A 449 20.64 -5.48 33.98
N LEU A 450 21.56 -4.74 33.37
CA LEU A 450 22.69 -4.13 34.04
C LEU A 450 22.63 -2.61 33.85
N VAL A 451 22.36 -1.89 34.93
CA VAL A 451 22.27 -0.42 34.92
C VAL A 451 23.61 0.18 35.32
N ARG A 452 24.08 1.18 34.57
CA ARG A 452 25.33 1.92 34.82
C ARG A 452 25.11 3.41 34.62
N ARG A 453 25.71 4.22 35.49
CA ARG A 453 25.79 5.67 35.29
C ARG A 453 26.82 6.00 34.20
N GLY A 454 26.58 7.10 33.49
CA GLY A 454 27.39 7.55 32.36
C GLY A 454 26.85 7.10 31.01
N ALA A 455 27.33 7.75 29.95
CA ALA A 455 27.01 7.40 28.58
C ALA A 455 27.68 6.08 28.18
N HIS A 456 26.97 5.25 27.42
CA HIS A 456 27.52 4.15 26.66
C HIS A 456 28.04 4.69 25.31
N GLU A 457 29.15 4.16 24.80
CA GLU A 457 29.74 4.63 23.53
C GLU A 457 28.87 4.29 22.31
N GLN A 458 28.15 3.16 22.38
CA GLN A 458 27.28 2.68 21.31
C GLN A 458 25.93 2.22 21.89
N PRO A 459 25.05 3.15 22.31
CA PRO A 459 23.73 2.76 22.76
C PRO A 459 22.91 2.27 21.57
N THR A 460 22.12 1.21 21.77
CA THR A 460 21.14 0.75 20.76
C THR A 460 20.05 1.79 20.57
N VAL A 461 19.64 2.43 21.66
CA VAL A 461 18.69 3.54 21.68
C VAL A 461 19.06 4.52 22.80
N ALA A 462 18.95 5.82 22.54
CA ALA A 462 19.12 6.88 23.52
C ALA A 462 17.87 7.77 23.58
N LEU A 463 17.36 7.97 24.79
CA LEU A 463 16.22 8.82 25.12
C LEU A 463 16.73 10.13 25.70
N VAL A 464 16.38 11.24 25.06
CA VAL A 464 16.83 12.58 25.42
C VAL A 464 15.62 13.40 25.87
N MET A 465 15.61 13.94 27.08
CA MET A 465 14.48 14.68 27.63
C MET A 465 14.92 15.59 28.78
N GLU A 466 14.13 16.59 29.16
CA GLU A 466 14.33 17.28 30.44
C GLU A 466 13.98 16.33 31.61
N ALA A 467 14.79 16.36 32.67
CA ALA A 467 14.66 15.48 33.83
C ALA A 467 13.26 15.55 34.47
N ASP A 468 12.73 16.76 34.66
CA ASP A 468 11.43 16.99 35.27
C ASP A 468 10.29 16.38 34.44
N ASP A 469 10.39 16.46 33.11
CA ASP A 469 9.43 15.83 32.21
C ASP A 469 9.53 14.31 32.26
N TYR A 470 10.75 13.77 32.31
CA TYR A 470 10.95 12.33 32.40
C TYR A 470 10.42 11.75 33.72
N VAL A 471 10.62 12.44 34.85
CA VAL A 471 10.04 12.04 36.15
C VAL A 471 8.51 12.02 36.08
N ARG A 472 7.90 13.02 35.43
CA ARG A 472 6.44 13.04 35.21
C ARG A 472 5.98 11.91 34.30
N VAL A 473 6.76 11.53 33.29
CA VAL A 473 6.46 10.38 32.43
C VAL A 473 6.46 9.08 33.24
N VAL A 474 7.50 8.85 34.04
CA VAL A 474 7.59 7.66 34.90
C VAL A 474 6.48 7.63 35.95
N ASN A 475 6.05 8.78 36.47
CA ASN A 475 4.96 8.83 37.45
C ASN A 475 3.54 8.76 36.83
N GLY A 476 3.44 8.67 35.50
CA GLY A 476 2.17 8.68 34.76
C GLY A 476 1.45 10.03 34.72
N GLU A 477 2.17 11.12 34.98
CA GLU A 477 1.67 12.51 35.02
C GLU A 477 1.89 13.26 33.70
N LEU A 478 2.70 12.68 32.82
CA LEU A 478 2.92 13.13 31.45
C LEU A 478 2.91 11.89 30.56
N ASP A 479 2.10 11.90 29.50
CA ASP A 479 2.14 10.80 28.54
C ASP A 479 3.48 10.81 27.79
N GLY A 480 4.23 9.72 27.90
CA GLY A 480 5.57 9.62 27.30
C GLY A 480 5.54 9.78 25.79
N THR A 481 4.58 9.14 25.11
CA THR A 481 4.42 9.23 23.66
C THR A 481 4.10 10.65 23.22
N TRP A 482 3.24 11.36 23.94
CA TRP A 482 2.95 12.78 23.72
C TRP A 482 4.20 13.65 23.89
N ALA A 483 5.00 13.42 24.94
CA ALA A 483 6.22 14.18 25.19
C ALA A 483 7.23 14.06 24.04
N PHE A 484 7.42 12.86 23.47
CA PHE A 484 8.30 12.66 22.31
C PHE A 484 7.78 13.33 21.03
N THR A 485 6.47 13.22 20.76
CA THR A 485 5.86 13.74 19.52
C THR A 485 5.73 15.27 19.49
N HIS A 486 5.69 15.93 20.65
CA HIS A 486 5.59 17.40 20.77
C HIS A 486 6.94 18.06 21.06
N GLY A 487 8.05 17.35 20.81
CA GLY A 487 9.40 17.89 20.90
C GLY A 487 9.91 18.11 22.33
N ARG A 488 9.22 17.58 23.35
CA ARG A 488 9.68 17.62 24.74
C ARG A 488 10.66 16.49 25.07
N GLY A 489 10.75 15.48 24.21
CA GLY A 489 11.82 14.48 24.22
C GLY A 489 12.23 14.11 22.80
N LYS A 490 13.40 13.50 22.66
CA LYS A 490 13.91 12.92 21.41
C LYS A 490 14.35 11.48 21.65
N VAL A 491 14.22 10.65 20.65
CA VAL A 491 14.80 9.30 20.62
C VAL A 491 15.85 9.28 19.52
N ARG A 492 17.03 8.75 19.81
CA ARG A 492 18.10 8.49 18.82
C ARG A 492 18.39 6.99 18.77
N GLY A 493 18.56 6.42 17.58
CA GLY A 493 18.84 4.98 17.42
C GLY A 493 17.59 4.15 17.13
N SER A 494 17.57 2.90 17.60
CA SER A 494 16.52 1.93 17.24
C SER A 494 15.16 2.27 17.86
N LEU A 495 14.15 2.42 17.00
CA LEU A 495 12.77 2.66 17.37
C LEU A 495 12.11 1.43 17.98
N SER A 496 12.32 0.23 17.43
CA SER A 496 11.82 -1.01 18.03
C SER A 496 12.40 -1.24 19.42
N ALA A 497 13.66 -0.88 19.66
CA ALA A 497 14.21 -0.85 21.02
C ALA A 497 13.47 0.21 21.87
N ALA A 498 13.34 1.46 21.39
CA ALA A 498 12.63 2.52 22.10
C ALA A 498 11.21 2.11 22.52
N MET A 499 10.48 1.43 21.64
CA MET A 499 9.11 0.97 21.87
C MET A 499 9.04 -0.17 22.89
N LYS A 500 10.02 -1.07 22.91
CA LYS A 500 10.12 -2.11 23.95
C LYS A 500 10.42 -1.54 25.34
N MET A 501 10.97 -0.34 25.42
CA MET A 501 11.39 0.27 26.69
C MET A 501 10.26 0.35 27.73
N ARG A 502 9.01 0.61 27.31
CA ARG A 502 7.85 0.65 28.21
C ARG A 502 7.47 -0.73 28.76
N ALA A 503 7.58 -1.77 27.93
CA ALA A 503 7.32 -3.14 28.35
C ALA A 503 8.45 -3.67 29.26
N LEU A 504 9.69 -3.21 29.04
CA LEU A 504 10.87 -3.57 29.82
C LEU A 504 10.93 -2.81 31.16
N PHE A 505 10.52 -1.55 31.17
CA PHE A 505 10.58 -0.62 32.30
C PHE A 505 9.23 0.13 32.45
N PRO A 506 8.18 -0.52 32.95
CA PRO A 506 6.90 0.14 33.20
C PRO A 506 7.02 1.31 34.18
N ALA A 507 6.17 2.32 33.93
CA ALA A 507 5.96 3.51 34.75
C ALA A 507 5.42 3.15 36.15
#